data_AF-A0A081BXF7-F1
#
_entry.id   AF-A0A081BXF7-F1
#
_cell.length_a   1.000
_cell.length_b   1.000
_cell.length_c   1.000
_cell.angle_alpha   90.00
_cell.angle_beta   90.00
_cell.angle_gamma   90.00
#
_symmetry.space_group_name_H-M   'P 1'
#
loop_
_entity.id
_entity.type
_entity.pdbx_description
1 polymer ?
#
loop_
_entity_poly.entity_id
_entity_poly.type
_entity_poly.pdbx_seq_one_letter_code
_entity_poly.pdbx_strand_id
1 'polypeptide(L)'
;MTVKEVLIIINNLDVSGVRRKLRSKHALIQINRNGEIEGIYQYKKLPSEAQQLAALKKHPGTIQLPASEDTYQDERELQHAIQKRMWLFDHMKQ
;
A
#
# COMPACT_ATOMS: atom_id res chain seq x y z
N MET A 1 -3.57 -8.39 6.88
CA MET A 1 -4.33 -7.12 6.91
C MET A 1 -5.38 -7.17 5.82
N THR A 2 -6.59 -6.69 6.07
CA THR A 2 -7.69 -6.68 5.08
C THR A 2 -7.62 -5.46 4.18
N VAL A 3 -8.19 -5.56 2.97
CA VAL A 3 -8.30 -4.43 2.01
C VAL A 3 -9.02 -3.24 2.65
N LYS A 4 -10.08 -3.51 3.42
CA LYS A 4 -10.85 -2.47 4.11
C LYS A 4 -10.03 -1.70 5.14
N GLU A 5 -9.22 -2.39 5.94
CA GLU A 5 -8.29 -1.73 6.89
C GLU A 5 -7.27 -0.87 6.17
N VAL A 6 -6.80 -1.32 5.00
CA VAL A 6 -5.83 -0.58 4.19
C VAL A 6 -6.44 0.70 3.66
N LEU A 7 -7.67 0.64 3.14
CA LEU A 7 -8.40 1.83 2.69
C LEU A 7 -8.58 2.86 3.82
N ILE A 8 -8.91 2.39 5.02
CA ILE A 8 -9.03 3.25 6.21
C ILE A 8 -7.68 3.94 6.49
N ILE A 9 -6.58 3.19 6.45
CA ILE A 9 -5.24 3.71 6.74
C ILE A 9 -4.78 4.70 5.66
N ILE A 10 -4.84 4.34 4.37
CA ILE A 10 -4.33 5.19 3.28
C ILE A 10 -5.15 6.47 3.10
N ASN A 11 -6.47 6.38 3.28
CA ASN A 11 -7.37 7.54 3.20
C ASN A 11 -7.49 8.26 4.55
N ASN A 12 -6.77 7.78 5.57
CA ASN A 12 -6.76 8.33 6.94
C ASN A 12 -8.18 8.56 7.47
N LEU A 13 -9.05 7.60 7.18
CA LEU A 13 -10.43 7.58 7.62
C LEU A 13 -10.45 7.18 9.09
N ASP A 14 -11.37 7.76 9.84
CA ASP A 14 -11.79 7.17 11.08
C ASP A 14 -12.66 5.93 10.81
N VAL A 15 -12.92 5.12 11.83
CA VAL A 15 -13.80 3.94 11.68
C VAL A 15 -15.20 4.35 11.19
N SER A 16 -15.60 5.60 11.46
CA SER A 16 -16.85 6.24 11.01
C SER A 16 -16.80 6.86 9.61
N GLY A 17 -15.67 6.79 8.89
CA GLY A 17 -15.49 7.41 7.57
C GLY A 17 -15.09 8.89 7.59
N VAL A 18 -14.86 9.48 8.78
CA VAL A 18 -14.47 10.89 8.92
C VAL A 18 -12.95 11.05 8.71
N ARG A 19 -12.53 11.96 7.82
CA ARG A 19 -11.09 12.18 7.52
C ARG A 19 -10.36 12.91 8.66
N ARG A 20 -9.22 12.39 9.13
CA ARG A 20 -8.41 13.03 10.19
C ARG A 20 -7.58 14.23 9.68
N LYS A 21 -7.28 15.20 10.57
CA LYS A 21 -6.59 16.48 10.26
C LYS A 21 -5.11 16.33 9.86
N LEU A 22 -4.37 15.37 10.43
CA LEU A 22 -2.95 15.14 10.14
C LEU A 22 -2.83 14.01 9.12
N ARG A 23 -2.74 14.37 7.84
CA ARG A 23 -2.74 13.42 6.72
C ARG A 23 -1.33 13.13 6.22
N SER A 24 -1.05 11.85 5.99
CA SER A 24 0.10 11.42 5.19
C SER A 24 -0.30 11.52 3.73
N LYS A 25 0.46 12.29 2.93
CA LYS A 25 0.15 12.50 1.51
C LYS A 25 0.52 11.30 0.64
N HIS A 26 1.41 10.44 1.13
CA HIS A 26 1.94 9.32 0.39
C HIS A 26 1.99 8.09 1.30
N ALA A 27 1.76 6.93 0.70
CA ALA A 27 1.84 5.64 1.33
C ALA A 27 2.47 4.62 0.37
N LEU A 28 3.12 3.61 0.93
CA LEU A 28 3.55 2.42 0.21
C LEU A 28 2.88 1.22 0.84
N ILE A 29 2.12 0.47 0.05
CA ILE A 29 1.49 -0.79 0.46
C ILE A 29 2.44 -1.91 0.04
N GLN A 30 2.81 -2.79 0.95
CA GLN A 30 3.61 -3.97 0.66
C GLN A 30 2.75 -5.21 0.56
N ILE A 31 2.91 -5.92 -0.56
CA ILE A 31 2.12 -7.08 -0.91
C ILE A 31 3.07 -8.26 -1.10
N ASN A 32 2.78 -9.41 -0.48
CA ASN A 32 3.57 -10.63 -0.68
C ASN A 32 3.13 -11.42 -1.93
N ARG A 33 3.80 -12.54 -2.19
CA ARG A 33 3.54 -13.40 -3.35
C ARG A 33 2.13 -14.02 -3.38
N ASN A 34 1.47 -14.10 -2.23
CA ASN A 34 0.10 -14.61 -2.12
C ASN A 34 -0.95 -13.52 -2.38
N GLY A 35 -0.52 -12.28 -2.64
CA GLY A 35 -1.43 -11.13 -2.76
C GLY A 35 -1.87 -10.56 -1.41
N GLU A 36 -1.25 -10.98 -0.31
CA GLU A 36 -1.59 -10.51 1.04
C GLU A 36 -0.82 -9.24 1.37
N ILE A 37 -1.49 -8.31 2.08
CA ILE A 37 -0.88 -7.05 2.48
C ILE A 37 -0.14 -7.24 3.80
N GLU A 38 1.19 -7.07 3.75
CA GLU A 38 2.08 -7.24 4.90
C GLU A 38 2.32 -5.93 5.66
N GLY A 39 2.28 -4.79 4.98
CA GLY A 39 2.59 -3.52 5.62
C GLY A 39 2.15 -2.30 4.83
N ILE A 40 1.93 -1.19 5.55
CA ILE A 40 1.65 0.12 4.97
C ILE A 40 2.63 1.12 5.59
N TYR A 41 3.36 1.83 4.75
CA TYR A 41 4.34 2.83 5.15
C TYR A 41 3.84 4.19 4.72
N GLN A 42 3.52 5.04 5.69
CA GLN A 42 2.98 6.37 5.43
C GLN A 42 4.07 7.45 5.53
N TYR A 43 4.03 8.41 4.61
CA TYR A 43 5.00 9.48 4.50
C TYR A 43 4.30 10.83 4.33
N LYS A 44 4.84 11.85 5.02
CA LYS A 44 4.36 13.24 4.90
C LYS A 44 4.76 13.89 3.56
N LYS A 45 5.87 13.43 2.98
CA LYS A 45 6.44 13.84 1.69
C LYS A 45 6.61 12.61 0.80
N LEU A 46 6.88 12.80 -0.48
CA LEU A 46 7.19 11.70 -1.39
C LEU A 46 8.38 10.90 -0.82
N PRO A 47 8.25 9.57 -0.64
CA PRO A 47 9.32 8.78 -0.06
C PRO A 47 10.53 8.77 -0.98
N SER A 48 11.72 8.92 -0.41
CA SER A 48 12.97 8.76 -1.16
C SER A 48 13.24 7.29 -1.49
N GLU A 49 14.10 7.03 -2.47
CA GLU A 49 14.52 5.68 -2.83
C GLU A 49 15.08 4.92 -1.62
N ALA A 50 15.90 5.57 -0.78
CA ALA A 50 16.42 4.98 0.45
C ALA A 50 15.30 4.54 1.42
N GLN A 51 14.21 5.32 1.51
CA GLN A 51 13.05 4.96 2.33
C GLN A 51 12.25 3.81 1.73
N GLN A 52 12.12 3.75 0.41
CA GLN A 52 11.48 2.65 -0.30
C GLN A 52 12.27 1.34 -0.10
N LEU A 53 13.59 1.40 -0.28
CA LEU A 53 14.50 0.27 -0.04
C LEU A 53 14.49 -0.18 1.43
N ALA A 54 14.46 0.76 2.38
CA ALA A 54 14.36 0.41 3.80
C ALA A 54 13.06 -0.32 4.12
N ALA A 55 11.93 0.06 3.50
CA ALA A 55 10.67 -0.67 3.65
C ALA A 55 10.75 -2.06 3.00
N LEU A 56 11.35 -2.21 1.81
CA LEU A 56 11.57 -3.53 1.17
C LEU A 56 12.44 -4.45 2.03
N LYS A 57 13.47 -3.92 2.70
CA LYS A 57 14.33 -4.69 3.60
C LYS A 57 13.59 -5.25 4.81
N LYS A 58 12.50 -4.60 5.26
CA LYS A 58 11.68 -5.09 6.38
C LYS A 58 10.80 -6.28 5.99
N HIS A 59 10.35 -6.32 4.74
CA HIS A 59 9.52 -7.40 4.20
C HIS A 59 10.12 -7.90 2.87
N PRO A 60 11.18 -8.74 2.94
CA PRO A 60 11.84 -9.25 1.75
C PRO A 60 10.86 -10.12 0.94
N GLY A 61 10.97 -10.04 -0.39
CA GLY A 61 10.07 -10.79 -1.29
C GLY A 61 8.67 -10.19 -1.46
N THR A 62 8.44 -8.98 -0.95
CA THR A 62 7.24 -8.19 -1.22
C THR A 62 7.44 -7.24 -2.39
N ILE A 63 6.34 -6.80 -2.99
CA ILE A 63 6.28 -5.71 -3.96
C ILE A 63 5.63 -4.49 -3.32
N GLN A 64 6.04 -3.31 -3.76
CA GLN A 64 5.46 -2.05 -3.30
C GLN A 64 4.43 -1.53 -4.31
N LEU A 65 3.27 -1.17 -3.78
CA LEU A 65 2.22 -0.45 -4.47
C LEU A 65 2.16 0.97 -3.91
N PRO A 66 2.49 2.01 -4.70
CA PRO A 66 2.36 3.38 -4.24
C PRO A 66 0.88 3.74 -4.10
N ALA A 67 0.55 4.43 -3.01
CA ALA A 67 -0.77 4.97 -2.76
C ALA A 67 -0.63 6.41 -2.27
N SER A 68 -1.60 7.25 -2.59
CA SER A 68 -1.83 8.52 -1.91
C SER A 68 -3.28 8.58 -1.45
N GLU A 69 -3.65 9.68 -0.79
CA GLU A 69 -5.06 9.94 -0.49
C GLU A 69 -5.89 9.84 -1.78
N ASP A 70 -7.07 9.21 -1.66
CA ASP A 70 -8.05 9.05 -2.73
C ASP A 70 -7.52 8.28 -3.97
N THR A 71 -6.37 7.59 -3.88
CA THR A 71 -5.84 6.74 -4.96
C THR A 71 -6.69 5.48 -5.18
N TYR A 72 -7.23 4.95 -4.09
CA TYR A 72 -8.16 3.83 -4.11
C TYR A 72 -9.38 4.26 -3.29
N GLN A 73 -10.53 4.36 -3.97
CA GLN A 73 -11.78 4.83 -3.37
C GLN A 73 -12.56 3.69 -2.73
N ASP A 74 -12.40 2.47 -3.25
CA ASP A 74 -13.11 1.30 -2.77
C ASP A 74 -12.24 0.03 -2.78
N GLU A 75 -12.80 -1.05 -2.22
CA GLU A 75 -12.12 -2.33 -2.10
C GLU A 75 -11.84 -2.97 -3.46
N ARG A 76 -12.66 -2.70 -4.47
CA ARG A 76 -12.51 -3.28 -5.81
C ARG A 76 -11.32 -2.67 -6.52
N GLU A 77 -11.14 -1.36 -6.44
CA GLU A 77 -10.00 -0.65 -7.03
C GLU A 77 -8.67 -1.13 -6.44
N LEU A 78 -8.60 -1.21 -5.10
CA LEU A 78 -7.40 -1.70 -4.42
C LEU A 78 -7.14 -3.17 -4.74
N GLN A 79 -8.17 -4.02 -4.73
CA GLN A 79 -8.03 -5.44 -5.07
C GLN A 79 -7.55 -5.63 -6.51
N HIS A 80 -8.09 -4.87 -7.46
CA HIS A 80 -7.68 -4.91 -8.85
C HIS A 80 -6.23 -4.43 -9.01
N ALA A 81 -5.82 -3.40 -8.28
CA ALA A 81 -4.43 -2.94 -8.28
C ALA A 81 -3.45 -4.00 -7.74
N ILE A 82 -3.84 -4.74 -6.70
CA ILE A 82 -3.09 -5.86 -6.13
C ILE A 82 -2.95 -6.98 -7.17
N GLN A 83 -4.05 -7.42 -7.80
CA GLN A 83 -4.04 -8.46 -8.83
C GLN A 83 -3.18 -8.07 -10.04
N LYS A 84 -3.28 -6.81 -10.49
CA LYS A 84 -2.43 -6.25 -11.54
C LYS A 84 -0.97 -6.06 -11.10
N ARG A 85 -0.63 -6.27 -9.84
CA ARG A 85 0.76 -6.29 -9.36
C ARG A 85 1.26 -7.72 -9.18
N MET A 86 0.37 -8.67 -8.93
CA MET A 86 0.71 -10.08 -8.75
C MET A 86 1.37 -10.71 -9.97
N TRP A 87 0.98 -10.33 -11.20
CA TRP A 87 1.67 -10.83 -12.41
C TRP A 87 3.18 -10.55 -12.42
N LEU A 88 3.66 -9.52 -11.69
CA LEU A 88 5.08 -9.25 -11.53
C LEU A 88 5.78 -10.37 -10.77
N PHE A 89 5.12 -11.03 -9.82
CA PHE A 89 5.70 -12.21 -9.16
C PHE A 89 5.84 -13.39 -10.11
N ASP A 90 4.91 -13.57 -11.04
CA ASP A 90 4.98 -14.64 -12.04
C ASP A 90 6.04 -14.37 -13.12
N HIS A 91 6.35 -13.10 -13.38
CA HIS A 91 7.26 -12.66 -14.45
C HIS A 91 8.62 -12.16 -13.96
N MET A 92 8.78 -11.92 -12.67
CA MET A 92 10.08 -11.82 -12.00
C MET A 92 10.69 -13.22 -11.95
N LYS A 93 11.18 -13.67 -13.12
CA LYS A 93 12.05 -14.85 -13.22
C LYS A 93 13.13 -14.75 -12.14
N GLN A 94 13.23 -15.79 -11.33
CA GLN A 94 14.46 -16.07 -10.56
C GLN A 94 15.59 -16.38 -11.54
#